data_AF-A0A147KMC6-F1
#
_entry.id   AF-A0A147KMC6-F1
#
_cell.length_a   1.000
_cell.length_b   1.000
_cell.length_c   1.000
_cell.angle_alpha   90.00
_cell.angle_beta   90.00
_cell.angle_gamma   90.00
#
_symmetry.space_group_name_H-M   'P 1'
#
loop_
_entity.id
_entity.type
_entity.pdbx_description
1 polymer ?
#
loop_
_entity_poly.entity_id
_entity_poly.type
_entity_poly.pdbx_seq_one_letter_code
_entity_poly.pdbx_strand_id
1 'polypeptide(L)'
;MIDPPGDRVETRGTKSPQTHPEAVGASPSETPAAGRLGSTGGSTTRAGQQGCGGGAASKKGFGSKPRDEWRAELRDEAWRLQDVLREITRDKAARDCNHAPVSGGATLVAGGGGARYTGLATCGKIHLCPVCSGRIRSARAVEMEAYVEAWERAGGGVVLATFTLRHYQRHGLQDLVKLQHAAWSRAFGAKAGKMWVRLKDEFGIVGYARAWEVTHGANGWHPHWHVLVFVADPWSEERAEEFRMAAYARWAAAVAKEGGYLPSEKRGVRIDVPNGDDSVAMARYLVKADKGVSWRLGSELTRADAKRGRNGRRTPFEILGDTADESRTEAQRAADVRLWHEYESASHGVRALWWSTKIRDELAKLTEVDERTDAEIAAEVDEDAVPIAVVPSATWYGHIVTVPGRKLALVQAAERNGQAGVRWLIKQWGLQWGRDVLPPPTVDYVDDEEAERDREQRARLDARERPAVRPEARLPVGRATEVAPEPERPSQGVLVPEPPHVADLDVLAAMCRANRARAEAGIARLRERGLLAPVAAEPKA
;
A
#
# COMPACT_ATOMS: atom_id res chain seq x y z
N MET A 1 -16.52 -30.30 55.83
CA MET A 1 -17.56 -30.49 56.88
C MET A 1 -18.19 -29.14 57.15
N ILE A 2 -19.53 -29.10 57.21
CA ILE A 2 -20.36 -28.05 57.84
C ILE A 2 -20.40 -26.68 57.12
N ASP A 3 -21.44 -26.58 56.29
CA ASP A 3 -22.29 -25.45 55.84
C ASP A 3 -23.01 -24.73 57.02
N PRO A 4 -23.98 -23.77 56.88
CA PRO A 4 -24.43 -22.96 55.73
C PRO A 4 -24.65 -21.44 56.09
N PRO A 5 -25.82 -20.75 55.90
CA PRO A 5 -26.07 -19.80 54.80
C PRO A 5 -26.64 -18.41 55.23
N GLY A 6 -27.05 -17.56 54.27
CA GLY A 6 -27.84 -16.35 54.56
C GLY A 6 -28.44 -15.64 53.33
N ASP A 7 -29.68 -15.97 52.98
CA ASP A 7 -30.52 -15.28 51.97
C ASP A 7 -31.37 -14.14 52.60
N ARG A 8 -32.03 -13.32 51.74
CA ARG A 8 -33.15 -12.36 52.02
C ARG A 8 -32.74 -10.94 52.51
N VAL A 9 -33.47 -9.84 52.21
CA VAL A 9 -34.70 -9.62 51.40
C VAL A 9 -34.80 -8.14 50.92
N GLU A 10 -35.63 -7.87 49.91
CA GLU A 10 -35.98 -6.52 49.44
C GLU A 10 -36.82 -5.71 50.46
N THR A 11 -36.67 -4.39 50.52
CA THR A 11 -37.77 -3.48 50.92
C THR A 11 -37.82 -2.20 50.07
N ARG A 12 -39.05 -1.82 49.67
CA ARG A 12 -39.40 -0.53 49.05
C ARG A 12 -40.14 0.35 50.07
N GLY A 13 -40.06 1.68 49.92
CA GLY A 13 -41.01 2.64 50.53
C GLY A 13 -40.31 3.83 51.22
N THR A 14 -40.04 4.94 50.54
CA THR A 14 -40.95 6.12 50.34
C THR A 14 -41.46 6.81 51.62
N LYS A 15 -40.95 8.02 51.92
CA LYS A 15 -41.73 9.29 51.87
C LYS A 15 -40.86 10.53 52.20
N SER A 16 -41.23 11.66 51.59
CA SER A 16 -40.67 13.02 51.65
C SER A 16 -41.16 13.79 52.91
N PRO A 17 -41.07 15.15 53.05
CA PRO A 17 -40.43 16.21 52.23
C PRO A 17 -39.67 17.31 53.03
N GLN A 18 -39.06 18.29 52.34
CA GLN A 18 -39.11 19.73 52.68
C GLN A 18 -38.67 20.64 51.50
N THR A 19 -38.91 21.95 51.58
CA THR A 19 -39.19 22.86 50.43
C THR A 19 -38.26 24.08 50.28
N HIS A 20 -38.11 24.55 49.03
CA HIS A 20 -38.09 25.93 48.46
C HIS A 20 -38.03 27.17 49.39
N PRO A 21 -37.41 28.32 48.97
CA PRO A 21 -37.76 29.18 47.80
C PRO A 21 -36.54 29.74 47.00
N GLU A 22 -36.59 30.56 45.93
CA GLU A 22 -37.55 30.94 44.86
C GLU A 22 -36.80 31.65 43.69
N ALA A 23 -37.37 31.74 42.47
CA ALA A 23 -36.96 32.69 41.41
C ALA A 23 -37.98 32.82 40.25
N VAL A 24 -38.07 34.00 39.61
CA VAL A 24 -39.07 34.40 38.59
C VAL A 24 -38.37 35.12 37.41
N GLY A 25 -38.75 35.02 36.12
CA GLY A 25 -39.83 34.29 35.45
C GLY A 25 -40.00 34.73 33.97
N ALA A 26 -41.23 34.62 33.41
CA ALA A 26 -41.74 35.23 32.17
C ALA A 26 -41.21 34.79 30.76
N SER A 27 -41.93 33.82 30.17
CA SER A 27 -42.65 33.88 28.86
C SER A 27 -41.94 34.00 27.46
N PRO A 28 -42.60 33.57 26.35
CA PRO A 28 -41.91 33.08 25.14
C PRO A 28 -42.34 33.66 23.75
N SER A 29 -41.45 33.50 22.75
CA SER A 29 -41.70 33.44 21.29
C SER A 29 -40.35 33.12 20.56
N GLU A 30 -40.17 32.70 19.30
CA GLU A 30 -41.02 32.24 18.16
C GLU A 30 -40.35 30.99 17.49
N THR A 31 -40.96 30.44 16.42
CA THR A 31 -40.30 29.56 15.40
C THR A 31 -40.31 30.30 14.05
N PRO A 32 -39.37 30.08 13.09
CA PRO A 32 -39.75 29.16 11.98
C PRO A 32 -38.61 28.48 11.16
N ALA A 33 -39.06 27.45 10.43
CA ALA A 33 -38.71 27.07 9.03
C ALA A 33 -37.33 26.50 8.61
N ALA A 34 -37.42 25.56 7.67
CA ALA A 34 -36.32 24.95 6.93
C ALA A 34 -36.04 25.69 5.60
N GLY A 35 -34.79 25.66 5.14
CA GLY A 35 -34.37 26.23 3.86
C GLY A 35 -33.59 25.23 2.99
N ARG A 36 -34.04 25.03 1.74
CA ARG A 36 -33.31 24.26 0.72
C ARG A 36 -32.11 25.07 0.21
N LEU A 37 -31.00 24.41 -0.11
CA LEU A 37 -29.95 24.99 -0.94
C LEU A 37 -29.66 24.11 -2.16
N GLY A 38 -30.14 24.59 -3.29
CA GLY A 38 -29.65 24.23 -4.61
C GLY A 38 -29.83 25.43 -5.52
N SER A 39 -28.75 25.87 -6.16
CA SER A 39 -28.84 26.70 -7.36
C SER A 39 -27.68 26.40 -8.30
N THR A 40 -28.04 26.26 -9.56
CA THR A 40 -27.19 26.08 -10.72
C THR A 40 -26.91 27.43 -11.40
N GLY A 41 -25.86 27.49 -12.21
CA GLY A 41 -25.61 28.57 -13.18
C GLY A 41 -24.35 29.38 -12.88
N GLY A 42 -23.65 29.89 -13.87
CA GLY A 42 -23.89 29.79 -15.32
C GLY A 42 -22.93 30.72 -16.07
N SER A 43 -22.39 30.26 -17.20
CA SER A 43 -21.42 31.02 -17.99
C SER A 43 -22.01 32.30 -18.59
N THR A 44 -21.25 33.40 -18.57
CA THR A 44 -21.38 34.48 -19.56
C THR A 44 -20.01 34.95 -20.03
N THR A 45 -19.89 35.19 -21.33
CA THR A 45 -18.70 35.67 -22.02
C THR A 45 -18.88 37.13 -22.46
N ARG A 46 -17.83 37.96 -22.29
CA ARG A 46 -17.37 38.89 -23.35
C ARG A 46 -16.03 39.54 -23.02
N ALA A 47 -15.34 39.96 -24.07
CA ALA A 47 -13.98 40.49 -24.04
C ALA A 47 -13.93 42.01 -23.81
N GLY A 48 -12.79 42.49 -23.30
CA GLY A 48 -12.41 43.89 -23.25
C GLY A 48 -10.93 44.02 -22.90
N GLN A 49 -10.10 44.44 -23.84
CA GLN A 49 -8.68 44.73 -23.61
C GLN A 49 -8.51 46.10 -22.98
N GLN A 50 -7.73 46.20 -21.90
CA GLN A 50 -6.74 47.27 -21.65
C GLN A 50 -5.90 46.89 -20.41
N GLY A 51 -4.62 47.28 -20.42
CA GLY A 51 -3.62 46.76 -19.48
C GLY A 51 -3.09 47.77 -18.45
N CYS A 52 -2.04 47.34 -17.77
CA CYS A 52 -1.14 48.12 -16.90
C CYS A 52 -1.68 48.54 -15.52
N GLY A 53 -1.17 47.92 -14.44
CA GLY A 53 -1.27 48.50 -13.09
C GLY A 53 -1.18 47.50 -11.92
N GLY A 54 0.02 47.38 -11.33
CA GLY A 54 0.37 46.81 -10.02
C GLY A 54 -0.70 46.13 -9.14
N GLY A 55 -0.50 44.84 -8.84
CA GLY A 55 -1.36 44.12 -7.90
C GLY A 55 -0.93 42.67 -7.63
N ALA A 56 0.34 42.42 -7.33
CA ALA A 56 0.82 41.09 -6.94
C ALA A 56 0.30 40.69 -5.55
N ALA A 57 -0.96 40.24 -5.49
CA ALA A 57 -1.58 39.69 -4.30
C ALA A 57 -0.90 38.36 -3.93
N SER A 58 0.11 38.44 -3.06
CA SER A 58 0.84 37.30 -2.54
C SER A 58 -0.12 36.28 -1.91
N LYS A 59 -0.36 35.18 -2.62
CA LYS A 59 -0.88 33.96 -2.01
C LYS A 59 0.19 33.50 -1.02
N LYS A 60 -0.08 33.66 0.28
CA LYS A 60 0.78 33.12 1.35
C LYS A 60 0.87 31.60 1.21
N GLY A 61 1.90 31.14 0.49
CA GLY A 61 2.27 29.74 0.47
C GLY A 61 2.70 29.35 1.89
N PHE A 62 2.06 28.32 2.44
CA PHE A 62 2.68 27.57 3.52
C PHE A 62 4.02 27.07 2.99
N GLY A 63 5.12 27.49 3.62
CA GLY A 63 6.47 27.16 3.17
C GLY A 63 6.68 25.65 3.09
N SER A 64 6.67 25.11 1.87
CA SER A 64 7.12 23.75 1.61
C SER A 64 8.60 23.68 1.91
N LYS A 65 9.01 22.83 2.87
CA LYS A 65 10.43 22.52 3.10
C LYS A 65 11.07 22.05 1.79
N PRO A 66 12.37 22.31 1.58
CA PRO A 66 13.14 21.67 0.52
C PRO A 66 12.91 20.15 0.47
N ARG A 67 12.87 19.59 -0.74
CA ARG A 67 12.58 18.18 -1.00
C ARG A 67 13.50 17.23 -0.22
N ASP A 68 14.73 17.64 0.01
CA ASP A 68 15.78 16.81 0.60
C ASP A 68 15.78 16.84 2.13
N GLU A 69 15.42 17.97 2.75
CA GLU A 69 15.09 18.03 4.19
C GLU A 69 13.95 17.08 4.53
N TRP A 70 12.92 17.03 3.68
CA TRP A 70 11.81 16.10 3.85
C TRP A 70 12.22 14.63 3.72
N ARG A 71 13.02 14.30 2.69
CA ARG A 71 13.58 12.95 2.53
C ARG A 71 14.38 12.52 3.76
N ALA A 72 15.16 13.43 4.33
CA ALA A 72 15.90 13.18 5.55
C ALA A 72 14.99 12.89 6.75
N GLU A 73 13.93 13.68 6.94
CA GLU A 73 12.92 13.43 8.00
C GLU A 73 12.25 12.06 7.85
N LEU A 74 11.84 11.68 6.62
CA LEU A 74 11.25 10.36 6.33
C LEU A 74 12.16 9.21 6.72
N ARG A 75 13.42 9.29 6.30
CA ARG A 75 14.44 8.27 6.57
C ARG A 75 14.75 8.19 8.06
N ASP A 76 14.93 9.33 8.73
CA ASP A 76 15.21 9.38 10.16
C ASP A 76 14.12 8.69 10.98
N GLU A 77 12.85 8.93 10.64
CA GLU A 77 11.74 8.28 11.35
C GLU A 77 11.60 6.79 11.01
N ALA A 78 11.85 6.40 9.76
CA ALA A 78 11.94 4.99 9.41
C ALA A 78 13.03 4.27 10.23
N TRP A 79 14.16 4.90 10.55
CA TRP A 79 15.18 4.35 11.45
C TRP A 79 14.72 4.25 12.91
N ARG A 80 14.02 5.27 13.45
CA ARG A 80 13.47 5.22 14.82
C ARG A 80 12.46 4.08 14.97
N LEU A 81 11.48 4.02 14.06
CA LEU A 81 10.49 2.95 14.03
C LEU A 81 11.14 1.57 13.79
N GLN A 82 12.29 1.47 13.10
CA GLN A 82 13.02 0.21 12.96
C GLN A 82 13.70 -0.26 14.26
N ASP A 83 14.05 0.66 15.17
CA ASP A 83 14.57 0.29 16.48
C ASP A 83 13.43 -0.18 17.39
N VAL A 84 12.29 0.53 17.42
CA VAL A 84 11.06 0.08 18.10
C VAL A 84 10.57 -1.28 17.59
N LEU A 85 10.56 -1.47 16.26
CA LEU A 85 10.21 -2.74 15.63
C LEU A 85 11.05 -3.90 16.17
N ARG A 86 12.35 -3.69 16.40
CA ARG A 86 13.27 -4.76 16.80
C ARG A 86 12.94 -5.32 18.18
N GLU A 87 12.44 -4.47 19.08
CA GLU A 87 12.07 -4.83 20.43
C GLU A 87 10.80 -5.70 20.47
N ILE A 88 9.82 -5.42 19.59
CA ILE A 88 8.50 -6.05 19.64
C ILE A 88 8.22 -7.08 18.53
N THR A 89 8.93 -7.07 17.41
CA THR A 89 8.63 -7.98 16.29
C THR A 89 8.93 -9.43 16.65
N ARG A 90 8.10 -10.37 16.18
CA ARG A 90 8.38 -11.82 16.25
C ARG A 90 9.10 -12.31 14.99
N ASP A 91 9.10 -11.53 13.92
CA ASP A 91 9.75 -11.86 12.67
C ASP A 91 11.28 -11.67 12.74
N LYS A 92 12.02 -12.79 12.63
CA LYS A 92 13.50 -12.77 12.73
C LYS A 92 14.15 -11.88 11.66
N ALA A 93 13.67 -11.94 10.41
CA ALA A 93 14.28 -11.18 9.33
C ALA A 93 14.05 -9.67 9.52
N ALA A 94 12.87 -9.25 9.94
CA ALA A 94 12.59 -7.86 10.28
C ALA A 94 13.45 -7.36 11.47
N ARG A 95 13.62 -8.19 12.51
CA ARG A 95 14.48 -7.91 13.68
C ARG A 95 15.94 -7.67 13.31
N ASP A 96 16.47 -8.56 12.46
CA ASP A 96 17.88 -8.55 12.03
C ASP A 96 18.18 -7.50 10.95
N CYS A 97 17.15 -6.92 10.32
CA CYS A 97 17.28 -5.95 9.23
C CYS A 97 18.07 -4.71 9.68
N ASN A 98 19.09 -4.33 8.91
CA ASN A 98 20.07 -3.29 9.26
C ASN A 98 20.63 -3.42 10.70
N HIS A 99 20.78 -4.65 11.19
CA HIS A 99 21.31 -4.95 12.53
C HIS A 99 22.33 -6.08 12.51
N ALA A 100 22.06 -7.20 11.82
CA ALA A 100 23.01 -8.30 11.70
C ALA A 100 23.96 -8.09 10.51
N PRO A 101 25.30 -8.06 10.69
CA PRO A 101 26.25 -8.12 9.59
C PRO A 101 26.17 -9.44 8.83
N VAL A 102 26.25 -9.36 7.50
CA VAL A 102 26.36 -10.51 6.59
C VAL A 102 27.82 -10.99 6.53
N SER A 103 28.78 -10.08 6.56
CA SER A 103 30.21 -10.39 6.48
C SER A 103 31.08 -9.27 7.07
N GLY A 104 31.92 -9.60 8.07
CA GLY A 104 33.00 -8.73 8.58
C GLY A 104 32.60 -7.48 9.39
N GLY A 105 31.45 -6.87 9.10
CA GLY A 105 30.96 -5.66 9.75
C GLY A 105 29.88 -4.93 8.94
N ALA A 106 29.70 -3.64 9.23
CA ALA A 106 28.83 -2.75 8.47
C ALA A 106 29.67 -1.70 7.74
N THR A 107 29.44 -1.52 6.44
CA THR A 107 30.08 -0.43 5.68
C THR A 107 29.07 0.70 5.53
N LEU A 108 29.43 1.89 5.99
CA LEU A 108 28.64 3.10 5.78
C LEU A 108 29.06 3.71 4.44
N VAL A 109 28.10 3.87 3.52
CA VAL A 109 28.30 4.48 2.19
C VAL A 109 27.39 5.70 2.06
N ALA A 110 27.74 6.65 1.18
CA ALA A 110 26.91 7.81 0.87
C ALA A 110 27.00 8.19 -0.62
N GLY A 111 25.87 8.55 -1.22
CA GLY A 111 25.74 9.00 -2.61
C GLY A 111 24.62 10.02 -2.76
N GLY A 112 24.13 10.25 -3.99
CA GLY A 112 23.05 11.19 -4.29
C GLY A 112 21.72 10.88 -3.59
N GLY A 113 21.49 9.63 -3.18
CA GLY A 113 20.35 9.22 -2.35
C GLY A 113 20.50 9.42 -0.84
N GLY A 114 21.66 9.89 -0.36
CA GLY A 114 21.98 10.03 1.07
C GLY A 114 22.91 8.92 1.60
N ALA A 115 22.99 8.76 2.93
CA ALA A 115 23.87 7.77 3.56
C ALA A 115 23.11 6.57 4.13
N ARG A 116 23.81 5.43 4.15
CA ARG A 116 23.19 4.11 4.29
C ARG A 116 24.24 3.05 4.62
N TYR A 117 23.81 1.96 5.24
CA TYR A 117 24.68 0.81 5.49
C TYR A 117 24.60 -0.22 4.35
N THR A 118 25.72 -0.88 4.11
CA THR A 118 25.90 -2.09 3.32
C THR A 118 26.62 -3.14 4.17
N GLY A 119 26.67 -4.40 3.72
CA GLY A 119 27.18 -5.51 4.53
C GLY A 119 26.27 -5.95 5.68
N LEU A 120 25.05 -5.40 5.77
CA LEU A 120 24.02 -5.77 6.77
C LEU A 120 22.86 -6.52 6.12
N ALA A 121 22.24 -7.42 6.90
CA ALA A 121 21.05 -8.16 6.49
C ALA A 121 19.90 -7.20 6.15
N THR A 122 19.19 -7.50 5.06
CA THR A 122 18.04 -6.71 4.59
C THR A 122 16.85 -7.65 4.38
N CYS A 123 15.68 -7.29 4.91
CA CYS A 123 14.55 -8.23 5.00
C CYS A 123 13.54 -8.16 3.85
N GLY A 124 13.52 -7.08 3.05
CA GLY A 124 12.55 -6.87 1.97
C GLY A 124 11.08 -6.75 2.40
N LYS A 125 10.78 -6.70 3.71
CA LYS A 125 9.41 -6.78 4.21
C LYS A 125 8.70 -5.43 4.19
N ILE A 126 8.10 -5.09 3.04
CA ILE A 126 7.31 -3.86 2.82
C ILE A 126 6.22 -3.59 3.87
N HIS A 127 5.56 -4.63 4.41
CA HIS A 127 4.53 -4.45 5.44
C HIS A 127 5.09 -4.32 6.86
N LEU A 128 6.26 -4.89 7.16
CA LEU A 128 6.75 -4.97 8.55
C LEU A 128 7.88 -4.00 8.87
N CYS A 129 8.77 -3.73 7.91
CA CYS A 129 9.99 -2.96 8.15
C CYS A 129 9.87 -1.54 7.58
N PRO A 130 9.82 -0.48 8.40
CA PRO A 130 9.70 0.91 7.94
C PRO A 130 10.76 1.30 6.91
N VAL A 131 12.02 0.88 7.12
CA VAL A 131 13.15 1.16 6.20
C VAL A 131 12.99 0.47 4.86
N CYS A 132 12.61 -0.82 4.83
CA CYS A 132 12.38 -1.53 3.56
C CYS A 132 11.12 -1.00 2.86
N SER A 133 10.05 -0.74 3.61
CA SER A 133 8.80 -0.18 3.10
C SER A 133 9.04 1.15 2.37
N GLY A 134 9.79 2.06 2.98
CA GLY A 134 10.14 3.35 2.37
C GLY A 134 10.90 3.21 1.04
N ARG A 135 11.87 2.28 0.96
CA ARG A 135 12.61 1.99 -0.29
C ARG A 135 11.69 1.41 -1.36
N ILE A 136 11.03 0.30 -1.05
CA ILE A 136 10.19 -0.46 -2.00
C ILE A 136 9.06 0.42 -2.52
N ARG A 137 8.31 1.12 -1.65
CA ARG A 137 7.24 2.03 -2.07
C ARG A 137 7.75 3.23 -2.89
N SER A 138 9.00 3.66 -2.70
CA SER A 138 9.56 4.75 -3.49
C SER A 138 9.89 4.29 -4.92
N ALA A 139 10.59 3.16 -5.07
CA ALA A 139 10.91 2.58 -6.37
C ALA A 139 9.63 2.19 -7.15
N ARG A 140 8.73 1.44 -6.50
CA ARG A 140 7.43 1.05 -7.09
C ARG A 140 6.54 2.23 -7.46
N ALA A 141 6.70 3.40 -6.82
CA ALA A 141 5.97 4.59 -7.21
C ALA A 141 6.53 5.22 -8.48
N VAL A 142 7.86 5.29 -8.63
CA VAL A 142 8.49 5.74 -9.90
C VAL A 142 8.10 4.81 -11.05
N GLU A 143 8.15 3.50 -10.82
CA GLU A 143 7.69 2.47 -11.75
C GLU A 143 6.22 2.69 -12.17
N MET A 144 5.31 2.86 -11.21
CA MET A 144 3.89 3.10 -11.47
C MET A 144 3.62 4.43 -12.19
N GLU A 145 4.37 5.48 -11.87
CA GLU A 145 4.29 6.78 -12.55
C GLU A 145 4.65 6.62 -14.04
N ALA A 146 5.77 5.98 -14.36
CA ALA A 146 6.20 5.71 -15.73
C ALA A 146 5.18 4.85 -16.52
N TYR A 147 4.60 3.82 -15.90
CA TYR A 147 3.57 2.99 -16.53
C TYR A 147 2.29 3.78 -16.86
N VAL A 148 1.83 4.65 -15.98
CA VAL A 148 0.62 5.46 -16.24
C VAL A 148 0.89 6.47 -17.34
N GLU A 149 2.02 7.19 -17.29
CA GLU A 149 2.40 8.14 -18.34
C GLU A 149 2.55 7.46 -19.72
N ALA A 150 3.13 6.26 -19.77
CA ALA A 150 3.26 5.48 -21.00
C ALA A 150 1.90 5.00 -21.54
N TRP A 151 1.00 4.56 -20.65
CA TRP A 151 -0.34 4.11 -21.02
C TRP A 151 -1.23 5.24 -21.55
N GLU A 152 -1.20 6.41 -20.91
CA GLU A 152 -1.98 7.57 -21.35
C GLU A 152 -1.42 8.16 -22.65
N ARG A 153 -0.10 8.17 -22.83
CA ARG A 153 0.54 8.54 -24.10
C ARG A 153 0.15 7.61 -25.27
N ALA A 154 -0.13 6.34 -25.00
CA ALA A 154 -0.67 5.39 -25.99
C ALA A 154 -2.14 5.70 -26.38
N GLY A 155 -2.85 6.52 -25.59
CA GLY A 155 -4.26 6.88 -25.75
C GLY A 155 -5.21 6.15 -24.80
N GLY A 156 -4.70 5.33 -23.88
CA GLY A 156 -5.49 4.72 -22.82
C GLY A 156 -5.82 5.70 -21.69
N GLY A 157 -6.56 5.23 -20.69
CA GLY A 157 -6.77 5.96 -19.44
C GLY A 157 -6.61 5.07 -18.21
N VAL A 158 -6.63 5.68 -17.03
CA VAL A 158 -6.65 4.98 -15.74
C VAL A 158 -7.77 5.49 -14.84
N VAL A 159 -8.32 4.62 -14.00
CA VAL A 159 -9.23 5.00 -12.90
C VAL A 159 -8.85 4.28 -11.61
N LEU A 160 -9.10 4.92 -10.47
CA LEU A 160 -8.81 4.34 -9.16
C LEU A 160 -10.10 3.80 -8.52
N ALA A 161 -10.20 2.48 -8.41
CA ALA A 161 -11.25 1.82 -7.65
C ALA A 161 -10.79 1.50 -6.22
N THR A 162 -11.65 1.78 -5.23
CA THR A 162 -11.49 1.41 -3.82
C THR A 162 -12.54 0.38 -3.44
N PHE A 163 -12.14 -0.80 -2.96
CA PHE A 163 -13.06 -1.82 -2.44
C PHE A 163 -12.91 -1.98 -0.92
N THR A 164 -14.04 -2.00 -0.22
CA THR A 164 -14.12 -1.96 1.24
C THR A 164 -14.97 -3.12 1.76
N LEU A 165 -14.53 -3.75 2.85
CA LEU A 165 -15.34 -4.71 3.62
C LEU A 165 -16.18 -3.98 4.69
N ARG A 166 -17.35 -4.53 5.01
CA ARG A 166 -18.07 -4.17 6.25
C ARG A 166 -17.56 -5.07 7.38
N HIS A 167 -17.09 -4.46 8.47
CA HIS A 167 -16.51 -5.14 9.61
C HIS A 167 -16.94 -4.47 10.93
N TYR A 168 -16.55 -5.08 12.04
CA TYR A 168 -16.80 -4.63 13.41
C TYR A 168 -15.56 -4.90 14.26
N GLN A 169 -15.44 -4.24 15.42
CA GLN A 169 -14.27 -4.34 16.31
C GLN A 169 -13.91 -5.78 16.71
N ARG A 170 -14.89 -6.69 16.78
CA ARG A 170 -14.71 -8.11 17.11
C ARG A 170 -14.05 -8.97 16.01
N HIS A 171 -13.86 -8.44 14.79
CA HIS A 171 -13.28 -9.22 13.69
C HIS A 171 -11.76 -9.10 13.69
N GLY A 172 -11.06 -10.23 13.80
CA GLY A 172 -9.62 -10.28 13.67
C GLY A 172 -9.16 -10.01 12.23
N LEU A 173 -8.02 -9.32 12.08
CA LEU A 173 -7.48 -8.93 10.78
C LEU A 173 -7.18 -10.13 9.88
N GLN A 174 -6.68 -11.23 10.44
CA GLN A 174 -6.36 -12.45 9.69
C GLN A 174 -7.57 -12.97 8.90
N ASP A 175 -8.76 -12.95 9.51
CA ASP A 175 -9.99 -13.44 8.88
C ASP A 175 -10.58 -12.41 7.92
N LEU A 176 -10.44 -11.12 8.23
CA LEU A 176 -10.77 -10.05 7.28
C LEU A 176 -9.90 -10.14 6.02
N VAL A 177 -8.59 -10.40 6.12
CA VAL A 177 -7.67 -10.59 4.98
C VAL A 177 -8.06 -11.82 4.15
N LYS A 178 -8.31 -12.97 4.80
CA LYS A 178 -8.80 -14.19 4.11
C LYS A 178 -10.07 -13.89 3.31
N LEU A 179 -11.07 -13.27 3.94
CA LEU A 179 -12.32 -12.85 3.31
C LEU A 179 -12.07 -11.89 2.14
N GLN A 180 -11.21 -10.88 2.32
CA GLN A 180 -10.89 -9.88 1.29
C GLN A 180 -10.23 -10.50 0.05
N HIS A 181 -9.36 -11.49 0.25
CA HIS A 181 -8.69 -12.24 -0.82
C HIS A 181 -9.67 -13.19 -1.54
N ALA A 182 -10.50 -13.93 -0.79
CA ALA A 182 -11.48 -14.85 -1.35
C ALA A 182 -12.55 -14.10 -2.16
N ALA A 183 -13.10 -13.03 -1.61
CA ALA A 183 -14.07 -12.16 -2.28
C ALA A 183 -13.46 -11.53 -3.55
N TRP A 184 -12.18 -11.08 -3.51
CA TRP A 184 -11.51 -10.58 -4.71
C TRP A 184 -11.38 -11.66 -5.80
N SER A 185 -10.92 -12.86 -5.41
CA SER A 185 -10.75 -13.98 -6.32
C SER A 185 -12.05 -14.33 -7.05
N ARG A 186 -13.20 -14.27 -6.34
CA ARG A 186 -14.55 -14.47 -6.88
C ARG A 186 -15.10 -13.29 -7.67
N ALA A 187 -14.80 -12.05 -7.30
CA ALA A 187 -15.35 -10.87 -7.96
C ALA A 187 -14.60 -10.51 -9.26
N PHE A 188 -13.26 -10.48 -9.22
CA PHE A 188 -12.40 -9.92 -10.27
C PHE A 188 -11.12 -10.73 -10.56
N GLY A 189 -10.84 -11.77 -9.76
CA GLY A 189 -9.69 -12.66 -9.92
C GLY A 189 -9.98 -13.96 -10.67
N ALA A 190 -9.22 -15.01 -10.37
CA ALA A 190 -9.24 -16.29 -11.09
C ALA A 190 -10.60 -17.02 -11.07
N LYS A 191 -11.46 -16.77 -10.07
CA LYS A 191 -12.79 -17.39 -9.93
C LYS A 191 -13.93 -16.51 -10.46
N ALA A 192 -13.62 -15.41 -11.14
CA ALA A 192 -14.62 -14.40 -11.54
C ALA A 192 -15.49 -14.78 -12.75
N GLY A 193 -15.03 -15.75 -13.56
CA GLY A 193 -15.79 -16.36 -14.66
C GLY A 193 -16.14 -15.43 -15.83
N LYS A 194 -16.97 -15.94 -16.75
CA LYS A 194 -17.34 -15.27 -18.01
C LYS A 194 -17.97 -13.88 -17.82
N MET A 195 -18.64 -13.62 -16.70
CA MET A 195 -19.26 -12.32 -16.44
C MET A 195 -18.22 -11.21 -16.19
N TRP A 196 -17.09 -11.51 -15.56
CA TRP A 196 -16.02 -10.51 -15.43
C TRP A 196 -15.34 -10.24 -16.78
N VAL A 197 -15.18 -11.27 -17.62
CA VAL A 197 -14.68 -11.09 -19.00
C VAL A 197 -15.60 -10.12 -19.76
N ARG A 198 -16.91 -10.35 -19.75
CA ARG A 198 -17.89 -9.46 -20.40
C ARG A 198 -17.81 -8.01 -19.91
N LEU A 199 -17.67 -7.78 -18.59
CA LEU A 199 -17.52 -6.42 -18.05
C LEU A 199 -16.20 -5.78 -18.48
N LYS A 200 -15.10 -6.54 -18.57
CA LYS A 200 -13.85 -6.00 -19.13
C LYS A 200 -14.02 -5.60 -20.58
N ASP A 201 -14.68 -6.43 -21.39
CA ASP A 201 -14.93 -6.14 -22.81
C ASP A 201 -15.86 -4.93 -22.98
N GLU A 202 -16.92 -4.83 -22.16
CA GLU A 202 -17.87 -3.71 -22.21
C GLU A 202 -17.24 -2.37 -21.78
N PHE A 203 -16.46 -2.38 -20.70
CA PHE A 203 -15.86 -1.17 -20.12
C PHE A 203 -14.44 -0.90 -20.64
N GLY A 204 -13.93 -1.69 -21.58
CA GLY A 204 -12.60 -1.53 -22.16
C GLY A 204 -11.46 -1.77 -21.15
N ILE A 205 -11.68 -2.56 -20.11
CA ILE A 205 -10.68 -2.81 -19.06
C ILE A 205 -9.61 -3.77 -19.59
N VAL A 206 -8.42 -3.25 -19.81
CA VAL A 206 -7.25 -4.02 -20.29
C VAL A 206 -6.66 -4.84 -19.15
N GLY A 207 -6.58 -4.26 -17.95
CA GLY A 207 -6.20 -4.95 -16.72
C GLY A 207 -6.15 -4.01 -15.52
N TYR A 208 -5.46 -4.42 -14.46
CA TYR A 208 -5.34 -3.63 -13.24
C TYR A 208 -4.06 -3.92 -12.46
N ALA A 209 -3.62 -2.91 -11.70
CA ALA A 209 -2.70 -3.04 -10.57
C ALA A 209 -3.50 -2.88 -9.28
N ARG A 210 -3.18 -3.66 -8.24
CA ARG A 210 -3.93 -3.65 -6.97
C ARG A 210 -2.99 -3.65 -5.78
N ALA A 211 -3.18 -2.69 -4.89
CA ALA A 211 -2.47 -2.57 -3.63
C ALA A 211 -3.36 -2.88 -2.42
N TRP A 212 -2.75 -3.51 -1.41
CA TRP A 212 -3.38 -3.77 -0.10
C TRP A 212 -3.12 -2.59 0.84
N GLU A 213 -4.18 -2.02 1.41
CA GLU A 213 -4.11 -0.98 2.45
C GLU A 213 -4.87 -1.48 3.68
N VAL A 214 -4.39 -1.18 4.88
CA VAL A 214 -5.11 -1.46 6.12
C VAL A 214 -4.85 -0.36 7.15
N THR A 215 -5.91 0.07 7.84
CA THR A 215 -5.81 0.96 9.01
C THR A 215 -6.59 0.38 10.19
N HIS A 216 -6.32 0.86 11.41
CA HIS A 216 -7.10 0.53 12.60
C HIS A 216 -7.83 1.77 13.12
N GLY A 217 -9.09 1.64 13.51
CA GLY A 217 -9.88 2.72 14.11
C GLY A 217 -10.81 2.21 15.21
N ALA A 218 -11.77 3.05 15.62
CA ALA A 218 -12.75 2.69 16.65
C ALA A 218 -13.57 1.42 16.36
N ASN A 219 -13.70 1.03 15.07
CA ASN A 219 -14.42 -0.17 14.64
C ASN A 219 -13.48 -1.36 14.32
N GLY A 220 -12.26 -1.35 14.86
CA GLY A 220 -11.22 -2.35 14.57
C GLY A 220 -10.50 -2.10 13.24
N TRP A 221 -10.09 -3.18 12.60
CA TRP A 221 -9.32 -3.15 11.36
C TRP A 221 -10.15 -2.86 10.11
N HIS A 222 -9.67 -1.90 9.30
CA HIS A 222 -10.23 -1.42 8.05
C HIS A 222 -9.33 -1.80 6.86
N PRO A 223 -9.38 -3.05 6.34
CA PRO A 223 -8.65 -3.43 5.13
C PRO A 223 -9.39 -2.99 3.86
N HIS A 224 -8.64 -2.42 2.93
CA HIS A 224 -9.09 -1.91 1.63
C HIS A 224 -8.27 -2.50 0.49
N TRP A 225 -8.89 -2.66 -0.68
CA TRP A 225 -8.16 -2.83 -1.93
C TRP A 225 -8.18 -1.49 -2.67
N HIS A 226 -7.01 -0.94 -2.94
CA HIS A 226 -6.84 0.10 -3.95
C HIS A 226 -6.46 -0.55 -5.27
N VAL A 227 -7.13 -0.16 -6.35
CA VAL A 227 -7.02 -0.82 -7.65
C VAL A 227 -6.94 0.27 -8.70
N LEU A 228 -5.78 0.41 -9.34
CA LEU A 228 -5.65 1.22 -10.54
C LEU A 228 -6.05 0.34 -11.73
N VAL A 229 -7.17 0.69 -12.36
CA VAL A 229 -7.75 -0.03 -13.49
C VAL A 229 -7.30 0.67 -14.77
N PHE A 230 -6.63 -0.07 -15.65
CA PHE A 230 -6.15 0.43 -16.93
C PHE A 230 -7.20 0.15 -18.00
N VAL A 231 -7.66 1.22 -18.66
CA VAL A 231 -8.79 1.22 -19.59
C VAL A 231 -8.34 1.66 -20.98
N ALA A 232 -8.93 1.09 -22.02
CA ALA A 232 -8.54 1.27 -23.42
C ALA A 232 -8.81 2.69 -23.95
N ASP A 233 -9.80 3.37 -23.37
CA ASP A 233 -10.08 4.80 -23.57
C ASP A 233 -10.38 5.42 -22.18
N PRO A 234 -10.00 6.68 -21.92
CA PRO A 234 -10.39 7.41 -20.70
C PRO A 234 -11.90 7.42 -20.49
N TRP A 235 -12.34 7.22 -19.24
CA TRP A 235 -13.75 7.24 -18.87
C TRP A 235 -14.22 8.64 -18.47
N SER A 236 -15.50 8.94 -18.70
CA SER A 236 -16.19 10.04 -18.03
C SER A 236 -16.68 9.62 -16.63
N GLU A 237 -17.11 10.58 -15.82
CA GLU A 237 -17.69 10.32 -14.50
C GLU A 237 -18.96 9.43 -14.59
N GLU A 238 -19.82 9.64 -15.59
CA GLU A 238 -20.99 8.79 -15.82
C GLU A 238 -20.58 7.36 -16.13
N ARG A 239 -19.53 7.17 -16.95
CA ARG A 239 -19.01 5.86 -17.31
C ARG A 239 -18.37 5.14 -16.12
N ALA A 240 -17.71 5.88 -15.24
CA ALA A 240 -17.16 5.37 -14.00
C ALA A 240 -18.26 4.98 -13.00
N GLU A 241 -19.38 5.72 -12.93
CA GLU A 241 -20.52 5.41 -12.08
C GLU A 241 -21.28 4.15 -12.57
N GLU A 242 -21.49 3.99 -13.87
CA GLU A 242 -21.99 2.75 -14.48
C GLU A 242 -21.15 1.54 -14.06
N PHE A 243 -19.81 1.66 -14.16
CA PHE A 243 -18.91 0.59 -13.73
C PHE A 243 -18.93 0.40 -12.20
N ARG A 244 -19.05 1.49 -11.41
CA ARG A 244 -19.15 1.42 -9.95
C ARG A 244 -20.34 0.57 -9.51
N MET A 245 -21.50 0.72 -10.16
CA MET A 245 -22.69 -0.08 -9.87
C MET A 245 -22.47 -1.56 -10.20
N ALA A 246 -21.93 -1.88 -11.38
CA ALA A 246 -21.61 -3.26 -11.77
C ALA A 246 -20.55 -3.91 -10.86
N ALA A 247 -19.50 -3.16 -10.50
CA ALA A 247 -18.44 -3.60 -9.61
C ALA A 247 -18.92 -3.75 -8.16
N TYR A 248 -19.80 -2.87 -7.67
CA TYR A 248 -20.43 -3.00 -6.37
C TYR A 248 -21.30 -4.26 -6.27
N ALA A 249 -22.17 -4.51 -7.25
CA ALA A 249 -23.03 -5.70 -7.26
C ALA A 249 -22.19 -6.99 -7.20
N ARG A 250 -21.10 -7.07 -7.97
CA ARG A 250 -20.16 -8.20 -7.94
C ARG A 250 -19.40 -8.31 -6.62
N TRP A 251 -18.89 -7.20 -6.09
CA TRP A 251 -18.16 -7.19 -4.82
C TRP A 251 -19.05 -7.60 -3.65
N ALA A 252 -20.26 -7.04 -3.54
CA ALA A 252 -21.21 -7.36 -2.48
C ALA A 252 -21.64 -8.83 -2.54
N ALA A 253 -21.98 -9.34 -3.73
CA ALA A 253 -22.32 -10.76 -3.91
C ALA A 253 -21.15 -11.70 -3.56
N ALA A 254 -19.92 -11.33 -3.93
CA ALA A 254 -18.73 -12.12 -3.58
C ALA A 254 -18.45 -12.10 -2.08
N VAL A 255 -18.51 -10.94 -1.43
CA VAL A 255 -18.33 -10.81 0.03
C VAL A 255 -19.38 -11.63 0.78
N ALA A 256 -20.66 -11.54 0.40
CA ALA A 256 -21.73 -12.34 1.00
C ALA A 256 -21.53 -13.85 0.80
N LYS A 257 -21.09 -14.28 -0.40
CA LYS A 257 -20.85 -15.69 -0.71
C LYS A 257 -19.69 -16.31 0.09
N GLU A 258 -18.69 -15.50 0.45
CA GLU A 258 -17.56 -15.90 1.31
C GLU A 258 -17.84 -15.66 2.81
N GLY A 259 -19.10 -15.43 3.21
CA GLY A 259 -19.53 -15.30 4.61
C GLY A 259 -19.35 -13.90 5.23
N GLY A 260 -18.98 -12.90 4.43
CA GLY A 260 -18.83 -11.52 4.88
C GLY A 260 -20.14 -10.74 4.94
N TYR A 261 -20.17 -9.68 5.74
CA TYR A 261 -21.31 -8.75 5.78
C TYR A 261 -21.39 -7.93 4.48
N LEU A 262 -22.61 -7.76 3.96
CA LEU A 262 -22.87 -6.92 2.79
C LEU A 262 -22.25 -5.52 2.97
N PRO A 263 -21.34 -5.09 2.07
CA PRO A 263 -20.82 -3.73 2.05
C PRO A 263 -21.94 -2.71 1.88
N SER A 264 -21.70 -1.46 2.30
CA SER A 264 -22.65 -0.36 2.05
C SER A 264 -22.59 0.06 0.59
N GLU A 265 -23.71 0.19 -0.10
CA GLU A 265 -23.77 0.64 -1.51
C GLU A 265 -23.01 1.94 -1.78
N LYS A 266 -23.12 2.93 -0.89
CA LYS A 266 -22.43 4.23 -1.00
C LYS A 266 -20.92 4.17 -0.68
N ARG A 267 -20.42 3.13 -0.02
CA ARG A 267 -19.04 3.10 0.55
C ARG A 267 -18.24 1.83 0.30
N GLY A 268 -18.89 0.77 -0.20
CA GLY A 268 -18.31 -0.55 -0.44
C GLY A 268 -17.44 -0.56 -1.68
N VAL A 269 -17.85 0.18 -2.71
CA VAL A 269 -17.04 0.48 -3.91
C VAL A 269 -17.14 1.96 -4.22
N ARG A 270 -15.98 2.60 -4.39
CA ARG A 270 -15.81 3.96 -4.91
C ARG A 270 -14.90 3.87 -6.13
N ILE A 271 -15.20 4.63 -7.18
CA ILE A 271 -14.34 4.78 -8.36
C ILE A 271 -14.07 6.26 -8.52
N ASP A 272 -12.83 6.58 -8.83
CA ASP A 272 -12.34 7.95 -9.01
C ASP A 272 -11.70 8.06 -10.39
N VAL A 273 -12.13 9.05 -11.17
CA VAL A 273 -11.55 9.41 -12.46
C VAL A 273 -10.55 10.55 -12.26
N PRO A 274 -9.36 10.54 -12.90
CA PRO A 274 -8.42 11.65 -12.84
C PRO A 274 -8.93 12.86 -13.64
N ASN A 275 -8.69 14.07 -13.12
CA ASN A 275 -8.95 15.32 -13.83
C ASN A 275 -7.61 15.96 -14.26
N GLY A 276 -7.35 16.05 -15.56
CA GLY A 276 -6.07 16.56 -16.07
C GLY A 276 -4.88 15.73 -15.57
N ASP A 277 -3.83 16.38 -15.06
CA ASP A 277 -2.58 15.74 -14.60
C ASP A 277 -2.73 14.86 -13.32
N ASP A 278 -3.94 14.68 -12.80
CA ASP A 278 -4.22 13.89 -11.59
C ASP A 278 -3.93 12.38 -11.75
N SER A 279 -3.76 11.87 -12.98
CA SER A 279 -3.50 10.44 -13.24
C SER A 279 -2.20 9.96 -12.60
N VAL A 280 -1.11 10.73 -12.73
CA VAL A 280 0.18 10.49 -12.09
C VAL A 280 0.07 10.64 -10.56
N ALA A 281 -0.84 11.48 -10.07
CA ALA A 281 -1.15 11.54 -8.64
C ALA A 281 -1.92 10.30 -8.15
N MET A 282 -2.79 9.70 -8.96
CA MET A 282 -3.43 8.41 -8.68
C MET A 282 -2.44 7.24 -8.73
N ALA A 283 -1.49 7.25 -9.67
CA ALA A 283 -0.38 6.30 -9.77
C ALA A 283 0.43 6.27 -8.46
N ARG A 284 0.87 7.47 -8.02
CA ARG A 284 1.53 7.71 -6.72
C ARG A 284 0.69 7.21 -5.56
N TYR A 285 -0.61 7.52 -5.56
CA TYR A 285 -1.53 7.16 -4.49
C TYR A 285 -1.65 5.63 -4.32
N LEU A 286 -1.75 4.86 -5.40
CA LEU A 286 -1.88 3.40 -5.34
C LEU A 286 -0.74 2.75 -4.53
N VAL A 287 0.50 3.21 -4.74
CA VAL A 287 1.70 2.63 -4.11
C VAL A 287 1.94 3.21 -2.70
N LYS A 288 1.59 4.48 -2.49
CA LYS A 288 1.82 5.22 -1.23
C LYS A 288 0.66 5.11 -0.22
N ALA A 289 -0.48 4.55 -0.61
CA ALA A 289 -1.57 4.03 0.23
C ALA A 289 -2.03 4.94 1.41
N ASP A 290 -2.37 6.22 1.15
CA ASP A 290 -3.01 7.08 2.16
C ASP A 290 -3.78 8.27 1.52
N LYS A 291 -5.07 8.45 1.86
CA LYS A 291 -6.01 9.31 1.10
C LYS A 291 -5.79 10.81 1.30
N GLY A 292 -5.21 11.44 0.29
CA GLY A 292 -5.32 12.87 0.02
C GLY A 292 -4.27 13.35 -0.98
N VAL A 293 -4.71 14.17 -1.94
CA VAL A 293 -3.86 14.83 -2.94
C VAL A 293 -2.62 15.43 -2.27
N SER A 294 -1.46 15.10 -2.82
CA SER A 294 -0.11 15.36 -2.28
C SER A 294 0.25 14.62 -0.98
N TRP A 295 1.44 13.98 -1.01
CA TRP A 295 2.35 13.87 0.15
C TRP A 295 1.90 13.04 1.37
N ARG A 296 2.02 11.69 1.35
CA ARG A 296 1.73 10.86 2.55
C ARG A 296 2.59 9.62 2.87
N LEU A 297 3.70 9.36 2.17
CA LEU A 297 4.69 8.40 2.71
C LEU A 297 5.24 8.88 4.08
N GLY A 298 5.24 10.20 4.33
CA GLY A 298 5.47 10.80 5.65
C GLY A 298 4.25 11.03 6.52
N SER A 299 3.16 10.31 6.24
CA SER A 299 2.04 10.17 7.19
C SER A 299 2.09 8.82 7.88
N GLU A 300 2.44 7.74 7.17
CA GLU A 300 2.78 6.46 7.81
C GLU A 300 4.02 6.56 8.72
N LEU A 301 4.98 7.43 8.36
CA LEU A 301 6.25 7.57 9.09
C LEU A 301 6.28 8.84 9.97
N THR A 302 6.36 10.03 9.40
CA THR A 302 6.99 11.18 10.09
C THR A 302 6.24 11.99 11.16
N ARG A 303 4.93 11.82 11.43
CA ARG A 303 4.22 12.78 12.32
C ARG A 303 3.09 12.20 13.19
N ALA A 304 3.43 11.66 14.36
CA ALA A 304 2.48 11.42 15.44
C ALA A 304 1.77 12.71 15.90
N ASP A 305 2.53 13.80 16.10
CA ASP A 305 2.04 15.06 16.70
C ASP A 305 1.11 15.87 15.79
N ALA A 306 1.25 15.78 14.46
CA ALA A 306 0.44 16.56 13.52
C ALA A 306 -0.86 15.86 13.09
N LYS A 307 -1.09 14.62 13.53
CA LYS A 307 -2.25 13.80 13.16
C LYS A 307 -2.75 12.93 14.32
N ARG A 308 -3.19 13.56 15.42
CA ARG A 308 -4.39 13.04 16.11
C ARG A 308 -5.52 13.06 15.09
N GLY A 309 -5.78 11.90 14.49
CA GLY A 309 -6.12 11.83 13.07
C GLY A 309 -7.43 12.49 12.69
N ARG A 310 -7.51 12.94 11.43
CA ARG A 310 -8.82 13.16 10.78
C ARG A 310 -9.61 11.84 10.87
N ASN A 311 -10.60 11.80 11.76
CA ASN A 311 -11.46 10.66 12.07
C ASN A 311 -10.83 9.50 12.89
N GLY A 312 -9.74 9.73 13.62
CA GLY A 312 -9.25 8.77 14.65
C GLY A 312 -8.89 7.37 14.15
N ARG A 313 -8.27 7.29 12.96
CA ARG A 313 -7.67 6.05 12.41
C ARG A 313 -6.14 6.15 12.46
N ARG A 314 -5.49 4.99 12.58
CA ARG A 314 -4.03 4.80 12.58
C ARG A 314 -3.62 3.78 11.53
N THR A 315 -2.51 4.02 10.86
CA THR A 315 -1.78 3.08 10.01
C THR A 315 -0.97 2.10 10.87
N PRO A 316 -0.47 0.98 10.33
CA PRO A 316 0.33 0.02 11.10
C PRO A 316 1.63 0.61 11.66
N PHE A 317 2.28 1.53 10.94
CA PHE A 317 3.48 2.21 11.43
C PHE A 317 3.19 3.31 12.46
N GLU A 318 2.02 3.96 12.41
CA GLU A 318 1.55 4.80 13.54
C GLU A 318 1.25 3.95 14.80
N ILE A 319 0.69 2.73 14.65
CA ILE A 319 0.51 1.78 15.77
C ILE A 319 1.86 1.34 16.34
N LEU A 320 2.87 1.12 15.48
CA LEU A 320 4.24 0.80 15.89
C LEU A 320 4.87 1.97 16.69
N GLY A 321 4.73 3.21 16.22
CA GLY A 321 5.20 4.38 16.97
C GLY A 321 4.51 4.50 18.33
N ASP A 322 3.19 4.30 18.37
CA ASP A 322 2.38 4.30 19.59
C ASP A 322 2.82 3.25 20.64
N THR A 323 3.58 2.19 20.28
CA THR A 323 4.13 1.24 21.26
C THR A 323 5.30 1.79 22.08
N ALA A 324 5.99 2.82 21.57
CA ALA A 324 7.14 3.45 22.24
C ALA A 324 6.86 4.89 22.72
N ASP A 325 5.65 5.41 22.50
CA ASP A 325 5.25 6.74 22.95
C ASP A 325 5.11 6.78 24.49
N GLU A 326 5.99 7.55 25.12
CA GLU A 326 6.04 7.78 26.58
C GLU A 326 4.83 8.56 27.10
N SER A 327 4.14 9.34 26.25
CA SER A 327 2.94 10.10 26.63
C SER A 327 1.70 9.21 26.84
N ARG A 328 1.77 7.96 26.39
CA ARG A 328 0.73 6.93 26.59
C ARG A 328 0.92 6.20 27.92
N THR A 329 -0.17 5.63 28.43
CA THR A 329 -0.12 4.72 29.58
C THR A 329 0.45 3.35 29.17
N GLU A 330 0.97 2.61 30.16
CA GLU A 330 1.50 1.27 29.93
C GLU A 330 0.44 0.31 29.36
N ALA A 331 -0.79 0.38 29.87
CA ALA A 331 -1.92 -0.41 29.36
C ALA A 331 -2.25 -0.10 27.88
N GLN A 332 -2.05 1.15 27.44
CA GLN A 332 -2.23 1.57 26.05
C GLN A 332 -1.09 1.07 25.16
N ARG A 333 0.18 1.22 25.55
CA ARG A 333 1.33 0.65 24.81
C ARG A 333 1.18 -0.86 24.67
N ALA A 334 0.86 -1.57 25.76
CA ALA A 334 0.63 -3.02 25.73
C ALA A 334 -0.56 -3.43 24.83
N ALA A 335 -1.56 -2.57 24.64
CA ALA A 335 -2.64 -2.81 23.68
C ALA A 335 -2.17 -2.65 22.23
N ASP A 336 -1.31 -1.66 21.96
CA ASP A 336 -0.77 -1.44 20.63
C ASP A 336 0.28 -2.48 20.23
N VAL A 337 1.05 -3.04 21.17
CA VAL A 337 1.90 -4.23 20.93
C VAL A 337 1.04 -5.45 20.51
N ARG A 338 -0.15 -5.62 21.09
CA ARG A 338 -1.08 -6.70 20.67
C ARG A 338 -1.62 -6.45 19.26
N LEU A 339 -1.96 -5.21 18.91
CA LEU A 339 -2.38 -4.84 17.55
C LEU A 339 -1.25 -5.01 16.53
N TRP A 340 -0.02 -4.64 16.89
CA TRP A 340 1.16 -4.88 16.05
C TRP A 340 1.33 -6.37 15.74
N HIS A 341 1.28 -7.24 16.76
CA HIS A 341 1.39 -8.68 16.55
C HIS A 341 0.27 -9.29 15.70
N GLU A 342 -0.96 -8.78 15.83
CA GLU A 342 -2.08 -9.18 14.98
C GLU A 342 -1.84 -8.79 13.52
N TYR A 343 -1.37 -7.56 13.29
CA TYR A 343 -0.97 -7.08 11.97
C TYR A 343 0.21 -7.86 11.38
N GLU A 344 1.23 -8.15 12.19
CA GLU A 344 2.42 -8.90 11.78
C GLU A 344 2.05 -10.31 11.29
N SER A 345 1.16 -11.00 12.00
CA SER A 345 0.61 -12.29 11.58
C SER A 345 -0.23 -12.18 10.30
N ALA A 346 -1.13 -11.19 10.23
CA ALA A 346 -2.12 -11.12 9.16
C ALA A 346 -1.57 -10.56 7.84
N SER A 347 -0.53 -9.72 7.89
CA SER A 347 0.18 -9.20 6.70
C SER A 347 1.21 -10.19 6.14
N HIS A 348 1.53 -11.27 6.86
CA HIS A 348 2.52 -12.26 6.42
C HIS A 348 2.11 -12.92 5.09
N GLY A 349 2.97 -12.79 4.07
CA GLY A 349 2.72 -13.31 2.72
C GLY A 349 1.75 -12.49 1.87
N VAL A 350 1.19 -11.40 2.40
CA VAL A 350 0.41 -10.45 1.60
C VAL A 350 1.37 -9.63 0.73
N ARG A 351 1.13 -9.61 -0.59
CA ARG A 351 1.89 -8.74 -1.51
C ARG A 351 1.35 -7.31 -1.42
N ALA A 352 2.24 -6.33 -1.31
CA ALA A 352 1.85 -4.92 -1.31
C ALA A 352 1.25 -4.47 -2.64
N LEU A 353 1.75 -5.02 -3.77
CA LEU A 353 1.24 -4.75 -5.12
C LEU A 353 1.02 -6.06 -5.88
N TRP A 354 -0.05 -6.14 -6.67
CA TRP A 354 -0.37 -7.28 -7.53
C TRP A 354 -0.88 -6.80 -8.88
N TRP A 355 -0.37 -7.40 -9.97
CA TRP A 355 -0.69 -7.05 -11.34
C TRP A 355 -1.49 -8.15 -12.03
N SER A 356 -2.54 -7.79 -12.78
CA SER A 356 -3.17 -8.73 -13.71
C SER A 356 -2.23 -9.00 -14.88
N THR A 357 -1.99 -10.26 -15.25
CA THR A 357 -0.98 -10.67 -16.26
C THR A 357 -0.98 -9.77 -17.50
N LYS A 358 -2.13 -9.65 -18.18
CA LYS A 358 -2.26 -8.93 -19.45
C LYS A 358 -1.70 -7.49 -19.39
N ILE A 359 -2.02 -6.68 -18.36
CA ILE A 359 -1.58 -5.28 -18.39
C ILE A 359 -0.06 -5.15 -18.23
N ARG A 360 0.62 -6.05 -17.50
CA ARG A 360 2.08 -6.02 -17.41
C ARG A 360 2.71 -6.34 -18.77
N ASP A 361 2.13 -7.28 -19.51
CA ASP A 361 2.57 -7.64 -20.86
C ASP A 361 2.34 -6.50 -21.89
N GLU A 362 1.28 -5.70 -21.75
CA GLU A 362 1.07 -4.52 -22.60
C GLU A 362 1.98 -3.34 -22.20
N LEU A 363 2.18 -3.10 -20.89
CA LEU A 363 3.06 -2.03 -20.39
C LEU A 363 4.53 -2.25 -20.79
N ALA A 364 4.99 -3.52 -20.81
CA ALA A 364 6.32 -3.92 -21.26
C ALA A 364 6.62 -3.57 -22.73
N LYS A 365 5.60 -3.23 -23.53
CA LYS A 365 5.75 -2.78 -24.93
C LYS A 365 5.84 -1.25 -25.06
N LEU A 366 5.50 -0.53 -23.99
CA LEU A 366 5.38 0.93 -23.98
C LEU A 366 6.52 1.61 -23.19
N THR A 367 7.07 0.92 -22.21
CA THR A 367 8.17 1.37 -21.36
C THR A 367 8.92 0.19 -20.77
N GLU A 368 10.15 0.43 -20.33
CA GLU A 368 10.93 -0.53 -19.54
C GLU A 368 10.19 -0.95 -18.26
N VAL A 369 10.35 -2.21 -17.87
CA VAL A 369 9.71 -2.82 -16.71
C VAL A 369 10.75 -3.07 -15.63
N ASP A 370 10.49 -2.62 -14.41
CA ASP A 370 11.34 -2.96 -13.26
C ASP A 370 11.10 -4.43 -12.87
N GLU A 371 12.00 -5.31 -13.32
CA GLU A 371 11.95 -6.74 -13.02
C GLU A 371 12.43 -7.09 -11.60
N ARG A 372 13.08 -6.14 -10.90
CA ARG A 372 13.66 -6.37 -9.58
C ARG A 372 12.56 -6.73 -8.58
N THR A 373 12.85 -7.68 -7.72
CA THR A 373 12.00 -8.04 -6.59
C THR A 373 12.07 -6.99 -5.49
N ASP A 374 11.07 -6.99 -4.61
CA ASP A 374 11.04 -6.12 -3.42
C ASP A 374 12.24 -6.36 -2.47
N ALA A 375 12.87 -7.55 -2.53
CA ALA A 375 14.09 -7.86 -1.79
C ALA A 375 15.34 -7.21 -2.43
N GLU A 376 15.45 -7.27 -3.77
CA GLU A 376 16.53 -6.62 -4.53
C GLU A 376 16.44 -5.10 -4.38
N ILE A 377 15.26 -4.49 -4.57
CA ILE A 377 15.03 -3.05 -4.36
C ILE A 377 15.37 -2.62 -2.91
N ALA A 378 15.11 -3.47 -1.92
CA ALA A 378 15.46 -3.15 -0.55
C ALA A 378 16.97 -3.19 -0.29
N ALA A 379 17.71 -4.05 -0.99
CA ALA A 379 19.15 -4.27 -0.82
C ALA A 379 20.03 -3.39 -1.75
N GLU A 380 19.50 -3.02 -2.91
CA GLU A 380 20.11 -2.20 -3.96
C GLU A 380 20.93 -1.04 -3.40
N VAL A 381 22.17 -0.89 -3.87
CA VAL A 381 23.06 0.22 -3.55
C VAL A 381 23.11 1.19 -4.73
N ASP A 382 22.90 2.48 -4.45
CA ASP A 382 23.04 3.56 -5.43
C ASP A 382 24.44 3.46 -6.08
N GLU A 383 24.51 3.48 -7.41
CA GLU A 383 25.78 3.24 -8.13
C GLU A 383 26.85 4.31 -7.85
N ASP A 384 26.43 5.52 -7.45
CA ASP A 384 27.29 6.63 -7.05
C ASP A 384 27.66 6.63 -5.55
N ALA A 385 27.22 5.63 -4.78
CA ALA A 385 27.46 5.58 -3.34
C ALA A 385 28.92 5.21 -2.99
N VAL A 386 29.69 6.21 -2.56
CA VAL A 386 31.07 6.01 -2.13
C VAL A 386 31.16 5.48 -0.69
N PRO A 387 32.07 4.53 -0.38
CA PRO A 387 32.33 4.10 0.98
C PRO A 387 32.90 5.24 1.85
N ILE A 388 32.30 5.45 3.02
CA ILE A 388 32.65 6.50 3.99
C ILE A 388 33.43 5.93 5.18
N ALA A 389 33.04 4.75 5.67
CA ALA A 389 33.67 4.09 6.82
C ALA A 389 33.31 2.59 6.87
N VAL A 390 34.20 1.77 7.40
CA VAL A 390 33.90 0.35 7.73
C VAL A 390 33.88 0.19 9.24
N VAL A 391 32.79 -0.33 9.79
CA VAL A 391 32.63 -0.64 11.21
C VAL A 391 32.73 -2.17 11.38
N PRO A 392 33.86 -2.72 11.88
CA PRO A 392 34.01 -4.16 12.12
C PRO A 392 32.93 -4.71 13.04
N SER A 393 32.58 -6.00 12.88
CA SER A 393 31.53 -6.66 13.67
C SER A 393 31.68 -6.50 15.19
N ALA A 394 32.92 -6.50 15.71
CA ALA A 394 33.19 -6.29 17.13
C ALA A 394 32.74 -4.91 17.61
N THR A 395 33.10 -3.84 16.90
CA THR A 395 32.66 -2.47 17.21
C THR A 395 31.17 -2.28 16.96
N TRP A 396 30.65 -2.89 15.88
CA TRP A 396 29.23 -2.84 15.53
C TRP A 396 28.35 -3.38 16.65
N TYR A 397 28.64 -4.61 17.13
CA TYR A 397 27.91 -5.23 18.22
C TYR A 397 28.25 -4.65 19.59
N GLY A 398 29.50 -4.28 19.87
CA GLY A 398 29.90 -3.74 21.18
C GLY A 398 29.39 -2.32 21.42
N HIS A 399 29.40 -1.46 20.39
CA HIS A 399 29.22 -0.01 20.57
C HIS A 399 28.14 0.62 19.69
N ILE A 400 27.77 0.07 18.53
CA ILE A 400 26.81 0.74 17.64
C ILE A 400 25.38 0.29 17.90
N VAL A 401 25.10 -1.01 17.89
CA VAL A 401 23.71 -1.51 18.02
C VAL A 401 23.23 -1.69 19.46
N THR A 402 24.15 -1.61 20.43
CA THR A 402 23.86 -1.65 21.88
C THR A 402 23.30 -0.35 22.44
N VAL A 403 23.40 0.76 21.68
CA VAL A 403 22.91 2.08 22.10
C VAL A 403 21.90 2.58 21.06
N PRO A 404 20.61 2.73 21.43
CA PRO A 404 19.57 3.22 20.53
C PRO A 404 19.97 4.51 19.80
N GLY A 405 19.58 4.64 18.53
CA GLY A 405 19.84 5.83 17.72
C GLY A 405 21.29 5.99 17.21
N ARG A 406 22.31 5.28 17.70
CA ARG A 406 23.69 5.41 17.16
C ARG A 406 23.81 5.06 15.67
N LYS A 407 23.05 4.06 15.20
CA LYS A 407 22.96 3.73 13.77
C LYS A 407 22.52 4.93 12.92
N LEU A 408 21.49 5.64 13.40
CA LEU A 408 20.94 6.82 12.73
C LEU A 408 21.92 8.02 12.82
N ALA A 409 22.54 8.23 13.97
CA ALA A 409 23.50 9.32 14.16
C ALA A 409 24.71 9.21 13.21
N LEU A 410 25.21 7.99 12.96
CA LEU A 410 26.25 7.75 11.95
C LEU A 410 25.81 8.09 10.53
N VAL A 411 24.58 7.71 10.14
CA VAL A 411 23.98 8.07 8.84
C VAL A 411 23.88 9.60 8.70
N GLN A 412 23.31 10.29 9.69
CA GLN A 412 23.22 11.74 9.71
C GLN A 412 24.61 12.43 9.67
N ALA A 413 25.62 11.85 10.31
CA ALA A 413 26.98 12.39 10.31
C ALA A 413 27.66 12.26 8.93
N ALA A 414 27.46 11.14 8.25
CA ALA A 414 27.94 10.94 6.88
C ALA A 414 27.25 11.87 5.88
N GLU A 415 25.93 12.08 5.98
CA GLU A 415 25.22 12.99 5.07
C GLU A 415 25.63 14.46 5.26
N ARG A 416 25.82 14.90 6.51
CA ARG A 416 26.10 16.30 6.81
C ARG A 416 27.56 16.69 6.53
N ASN A 417 28.51 15.78 6.80
CA ASN A 417 29.94 16.10 6.81
C ASN A 417 30.83 14.93 6.34
N GLY A 418 30.27 13.93 5.64
CA GLY A 418 31.01 12.78 5.12
C GLY A 418 31.83 12.04 6.17
N GLN A 419 33.01 11.60 5.76
CA GLN A 419 33.99 10.92 6.61
C GLN A 419 34.42 11.80 7.81
N ALA A 420 34.50 13.12 7.66
CA ALA A 420 34.90 14.02 8.74
C ALA A 420 33.84 14.05 9.87
N GLY A 421 32.56 14.07 9.51
CA GLY A 421 31.44 13.96 10.45
C GLY A 421 31.46 12.65 11.22
N VAL A 422 31.62 11.54 10.51
CA VAL A 422 31.73 10.20 11.12
C VAL A 422 32.91 10.12 12.09
N ARG A 423 34.10 10.57 11.66
CA ARG A 423 35.31 10.62 12.51
C ARG A 423 35.12 11.44 13.77
N TRP A 424 34.47 12.61 13.67
CA TRP A 424 34.18 13.46 14.82
C TRP A 424 33.20 12.77 15.79
N LEU A 425 32.13 12.16 15.27
CA LEU A 425 31.06 11.55 16.06
C LEU A 425 31.55 10.32 16.83
N ILE A 426 32.27 9.40 16.18
CA ILE A 426 32.76 8.18 16.85
C ILE A 426 33.77 8.52 17.97
N LYS A 427 34.52 9.61 17.82
CA LYS A 427 35.42 10.11 18.87
C LYS A 427 34.66 10.59 20.10
N GLN A 428 33.46 11.17 19.94
CA GLN A 428 32.59 11.50 21.07
C GLN A 428 32.06 10.25 21.80
N TRP A 429 32.08 9.08 21.14
CA TRP A 429 31.72 7.80 21.72
C TRP A 429 32.93 7.01 22.27
N GLY A 430 34.12 7.62 22.28
CA GLY A 430 35.36 7.00 22.77
C GLY A 430 36.05 6.06 21.78
N LEU A 431 35.57 5.99 20.53
CA LEU A 431 36.12 5.09 19.50
C LEU A 431 37.24 5.76 18.68
N GLN A 432 38.21 4.95 18.26
CA GLN A 432 39.40 5.37 17.50
C GLN A 432 39.25 5.07 16.01
N TRP A 433 39.39 6.11 15.17
CA TRP A 433 39.48 5.95 13.72
C TRP A 433 40.77 5.21 13.32
N GLY A 434 40.67 4.28 12.37
CA GLY A 434 41.77 3.40 11.95
C GLY A 434 41.97 2.17 12.85
N ARG A 435 41.18 2.03 13.93
CA ARG A 435 41.22 0.87 14.84
C ARG A 435 39.83 0.28 15.05
N ASP A 436 38.93 1.06 15.66
CA ASP A 436 37.59 0.59 16.01
C ASP A 436 36.60 0.87 14.87
N VAL A 437 36.83 1.92 14.10
CA VAL A 437 36.16 2.18 12.82
C VAL A 437 37.25 2.47 11.80
N LEU A 438 37.26 1.69 10.73
CA LEU A 438 38.31 1.69 9.72
C LEU A 438 37.97 2.69 8.60
N PRO A 439 39.00 3.25 7.92
CA PRO A 439 38.76 3.94 6.67
C PRO A 439 38.07 3.03 5.64
N PRO A 440 37.38 3.62 4.65
CA PRO A 440 36.95 2.87 3.49
C PRO A 440 38.19 2.20 2.84
N PRO A 441 38.04 0.99 2.27
CA PRO A 441 39.13 0.38 1.53
C PRO A 441 39.57 1.33 0.42
N THR A 442 40.89 1.51 0.26
CA THR A 442 41.42 2.15 -0.94
C THR A 442 41.07 1.27 -2.12
N VAL A 443 40.28 1.81 -3.06
CA VAL A 443 40.05 1.15 -4.34
C VAL A 443 41.29 1.40 -5.18
N ASP A 444 42.35 0.65 -4.88
CA ASP A 444 43.42 0.44 -5.84
C ASP A 444 42.75 -0.27 -7.02
N TYR A 445 42.66 0.42 -8.16
CA TYR A 445 42.11 -0.16 -9.38
C TYR A 445 43.02 -1.33 -9.78
N VAL A 446 42.59 -2.54 -9.42
CA VAL A 446 43.13 -3.77 -10.01
C VAL A 446 42.73 -3.71 -11.48
N ASP A 447 43.72 -3.69 -12.36
CA ASP A 447 43.56 -3.52 -13.80
C ASP A 447 42.43 -4.44 -14.31
N ASP A 448 41.46 -3.91 -15.06
CA ASP A 448 40.23 -4.64 -15.42
C ASP A 448 40.55 -5.98 -16.12
N GLU A 449 41.69 -6.05 -16.82
CA GLU A 449 42.22 -7.26 -17.42
C GLU A 449 42.46 -8.41 -16.43
N GLU A 450 42.90 -8.17 -15.19
CA GLU A 450 43.16 -9.22 -14.21
C GLU A 450 41.83 -9.79 -13.67
N ALA A 451 40.86 -8.91 -13.40
CA ALA A 451 39.51 -9.31 -13.01
C ALA A 451 38.75 -10.04 -14.13
N GLU A 452 39.02 -9.75 -15.40
CA GLU A 452 38.44 -10.46 -16.55
C GLU A 452 39.11 -11.83 -16.78
N ARG A 453 40.45 -11.92 -16.65
CA ARG A 453 41.19 -13.19 -16.67
C ARG A 453 40.70 -14.16 -15.59
N ASP A 454 40.45 -13.66 -14.37
CA ASP A 454 39.95 -14.47 -13.26
C ASP A 454 38.51 -14.99 -13.51
N ARG A 455 37.65 -14.18 -14.16
CA ARG A 455 36.31 -14.60 -14.61
C ARG A 455 36.38 -15.66 -15.70
N GLU A 456 37.22 -15.47 -16.72
CA GLU A 456 37.44 -16.48 -17.76
C GLU A 456 37.97 -17.79 -17.17
N GLN A 457 38.93 -17.71 -16.24
CA GLN A 457 39.53 -18.89 -15.63
C GLN A 457 38.52 -19.68 -14.80
N ARG A 458 37.64 -19.01 -14.04
CA ARG A 458 36.53 -19.66 -13.33
C ARG A 458 35.51 -20.28 -14.29
N ALA A 459 35.10 -19.55 -15.34
CA ALA A 459 34.18 -20.08 -16.34
C ALA A 459 34.73 -21.33 -17.07
N ARG A 460 36.04 -21.37 -17.33
CA ARG A 460 36.74 -22.53 -17.93
C ARG A 460 36.82 -23.73 -16.98
N LEU A 461 36.83 -23.52 -15.66
CA LEU A 461 36.78 -24.58 -14.66
C LEU A 461 35.36 -25.14 -14.52
N ASP A 462 34.35 -24.29 -14.34
CA ASP A 462 32.93 -24.69 -14.26
C ASP A 462 32.46 -25.45 -15.51
N ALA A 463 32.96 -25.06 -16.70
CA ALA A 463 32.67 -25.76 -17.95
C ALA A 463 33.27 -27.18 -18.02
N ARG A 464 34.33 -27.48 -17.25
CA ARG A 464 34.96 -28.81 -17.18
C ARG A 464 34.29 -29.74 -16.16
N GLU A 465 33.63 -29.20 -15.14
CA GLU A 465 33.05 -29.98 -14.03
C GLU A 465 31.57 -30.35 -14.21
N ARG A 466 30.93 -30.00 -15.33
CA ARG A 466 29.53 -30.40 -15.61
C ARG A 466 29.42 -31.84 -16.14
N PRO A 467 28.91 -32.82 -15.36
CA PRO A 467 28.56 -34.13 -15.91
C PRO A 467 27.33 -34.03 -16.83
N ALA A 468 27.30 -34.84 -17.89
CA ALA A 468 26.19 -34.88 -18.84
C ALA A 468 24.90 -35.39 -18.18
N VAL A 469 23.87 -34.54 -18.15
CA VAL A 469 22.53 -34.89 -17.65
C VAL A 469 21.90 -35.94 -18.57
N ARG A 470 21.57 -37.12 -18.04
CA ARG A 470 20.74 -38.11 -18.74
C ARG A 470 19.28 -37.67 -18.72
N PRO A 471 18.50 -37.87 -19.80
CA PRO A 471 17.08 -37.58 -19.81
C PRO A 471 16.32 -38.55 -18.90
N GLU A 472 15.51 -38.03 -17.98
CA GLU A 472 14.69 -38.84 -17.08
C GLU A 472 13.51 -39.49 -17.80
N ALA A 473 13.17 -40.71 -17.37
CA ALA A 473 12.07 -41.49 -17.94
C ALA A 473 10.69 -41.02 -17.43
N ARG A 474 9.69 -41.03 -18.31
CA ARG A 474 8.29 -40.76 -17.94
C ARG A 474 7.76 -41.81 -16.95
N LEU A 475 7.27 -41.37 -15.81
CA LEU A 475 6.45 -42.20 -14.91
C LEU A 475 4.96 -42.19 -15.35
N PRO A 476 4.21 -43.29 -15.14
CA PRO A 476 2.84 -43.43 -15.62
C PRO A 476 1.80 -42.71 -14.74
N VAL A 477 0.69 -42.31 -15.37
CA VAL A 477 -0.44 -41.62 -14.72
C VAL A 477 -1.27 -42.59 -13.88
N GLY A 478 -1.47 -42.26 -12.60
CA GLY A 478 -2.32 -43.00 -11.67
C GLY A 478 -3.83 -42.83 -11.95
N ARG A 479 -4.58 -43.90 -11.77
CA ARG A 479 -6.03 -44.02 -12.06
C ARG A 479 -6.87 -43.28 -11.02
N ALA A 480 -7.87 -42.52 -11.44
CA ALA A 480 -8.84 -41.90 -10.54
C ALA A 480 -9.76 -42.95 -9.90
N THR A 481 -10.04 -42.80 -8.61
CA THR A 481 -11.06 -43.56 -7.87
C THR A 481 -12.29 -42.70 -7.61
N GLU A 482 -13.47 -43.26 -7.89
CA GLU A 482 -14.76 -42.59 -7.68
C GLU A 482 -15.06 -42.39 -6.19
N VAL A 483 -15.76 -41.30 -5.85
CA VAL A 483 -16.28 -41.01 -4.50
C VAL A 483 -17.78 -40.77 -4.61
N ALA A 484 -18.54 -41.45 -3.76
CA ALA A 484 -20.01 -41.42 -3.72
C ALA A 484 -20.58 -40.08 -3.19
N PRO A 485 -21.83 -39.72 -3.53
CA PRO A 485 -22.42 -38.43 -3.15
C PRO A 485 -22.94 -38.40 -1.69
N GLU A 486 -22.78 -37.24 -1.03
CA GLU A 486 -23.43 -36.93 0.25
C GLU A 486 -24.86 -36.37 0.06
N PRO A 487 -25.76 -36.55 1.04
CA PRO A 487 -27.18 -36.17 0.93
C PRO A 487 -27.44 -34.66 1.15
N GLU A 488 -28.47 -34.17 0.47
CA GLU A 488 -28.91 -32.76 0.51
C GLU A 488 -29.48 -32.34 1.88
N ARG A 489 -29.32 -31.06 2.22
CA ARG A 489 -30.00 -30.40 3.36
C ARG A 489 -30.91 -29.26 2.86
N PRO A 490 -32.06 -29.04 3.52
CA PRO A 490 -33.16 -28.26 2.94
C PRO A 490 -32.87 -26.76 2.87
N SER A 491 -33.35 -26.14 1.79
CA SER A 491 -33.26 -24.71 1.52
C SER A 491 -34.18 -23.88 2.41
N GLN A 492 -33.64 -22.88 3.11
CA GLN A 492 -34.44 -21.78 3.65
C GLN A 492 -34.61 -20.69 2.58
N GLY A 493 -35.86 -20.26 2.35
CA GLY A 493 -36.20 -19.32 1.30
C GLY A 493 -35.67 -17.91 1.57
N VAL A 494 -35.10 -17.29 0.54
CA VAL A 494 -34.76 -15.85 0.48
C VAL A 494 -35.62 -15.25 -0.61
N LEU A 495 -36.33 -14.15 -0.32
CA LEU A 495 -37.11 -13.44 -1.33
C LEU A 495 -36.19 -12.96 -2.46
N VAL A 496 -36.52 -13.36 -3.69
CA VAL A 496 -35.94 -12.80 -4.90
C VAL A 496 -36.74 -11.54 -5.27
N PRO A 497 -36.12 -10.36 -5.42
CA PRO A 497 -36.82 -9.19 -5.95
C PRO A 497 -37.19 -9.42 -7.42
N GLU A 498 -38.34 -8.91 -7.85
CA GLU A 498 -38.87 -9.10 -9.20
C GLU A 498 -37.91 -8.57 -10.29
N PRO A 499 -37.87 -9.22 -11.48
CA PRO A 499 -37.06 -8.75 -12.59
C PRO A 499 -37.58 -7.42 -13.15
N PRO A 500 -36.69 -6.54 -13.66
CA PRO A 500 -37.09 -5.26 -14.25
C PRO A 500 -37.94 -5.45 -15.51
N HIS A 501 -38.72 -4.42 -15.83
CA HIS A 501 -39.71 -4.44 -16.90
C HIS A 501 -39.03 -4.57 -18.29
N VAL A 502 -39.71 -5.22 -19.24
CA VAL A 502 -39.12 -5.59 -20.55
C VAL A 502 -38.52 -4.41 -21.32
N ALA A 503 -39.09 -3.20 -21.16
CA ALA A 503 -38.59 -1.98 -21.80
C ALA A 503 -37.20 -1.53 -21.32
N ASP A 504 -36.82 -1.82 -20.06
CA ASP A 504 -35.50 -1.47 -19.52
C ASP A 504 -34.41 -2.39 -20.07
N LEU A 505 -34.76 -3.64 -20.43
CA LEU A 505 -33.81 -4.63 -20.93
C LEU A 505 -33.30 -4.29 -22.34
N ASP A 506 -34.15 -3.75 -23.22
CA ASP A 506 -33.73 -3.34 -24.57
C ASP A 506 -32.84 -2.09 -24.54
N VAL A 507 -33.10 -1.16 -23.63
CA VAL A 507 -32.25 0.02 -23.39
C VAL A 507 -30.90 -0.42 -22.81
N LEU A 508 -30.88 -1.28 -21.77
CA LEU A 508 -29.63 -1.85 -21.25
C LEU A 508 -28.86 -2.59 -22.35
N ALA A 509 -29.54 -3.43 -23.14
CA ALA A 509 -28.89 -4.19 -24.20
C ALA A 509 -28.34 -3.27 -25.32
N ALA A 510 -29.03 -2.17 -25.65
CA ALA A 510 -28.53 -1.16 -26.58
C ALA A 510 -27.31 -0.41 -26.02
N MET A 511 -27.34 -0.04 -24.74
CA MET A 511 -26.20 0.56 -24.05
C MET A 511 -25.01 -0.41 -24.03
N CYS A 512 -25.19 -1.67 -23.60
CA CYS A 512 -24.13 -2.69 -23.62
C CYS A 512 -23.55 -2.91 -25.03
N ARG A 513 -24.36 -2.87 -26.09
CA ARG A 513 -23.89 -2.94 -27.49
C ARG A 513 -23.06 -1.72 -27.89
N ALA A 514 -23.52 -0.51 -27.59
CA ALA A 514 -22.80 0.73 -27.89
C ALA A 514 -21.49 0.84 -27.07
N ASN A 515 -21.53 0.42 -25.81
CA ASN A 515 -20.40 0.33 -24.89
C ASN A 515 -19.33 -0.62 -25.42
N ARG A 516 -19.73 -1.85 -25.77
CA ARG A 516 -18.87 -2.83 -26.41
C ARG A 516 -18.26 -2.29 -27.70
N ALA A 517 -19.05 -1.69 -28.59
CA ALA A 517 -18.53 -1.12 -29.84
C ALA A 517 -17.49 -0.01 -29.60
N ARG A 518 -17.68 0.84 -28.58
CA ARG A 518 -16.68 1.85 -28.18
C ARG A 518 -15.39 1.20 -27.66
N ALA A 519 -15.50 0.22 -26.76
CA ALA A 519 -14.36 -0.48 -26.19
C ALA A 519 -13.60 -1.33 -27.24
N GLU A 520 -14.33 -1.97 -28.16
CA GLU A 520 -13.76 -2.67 -29.33
C GLU A 520 -13.04 -1.68 -30.25
N ALA A 521 -13.57 -0.48 -30.47
CA ALA A 521 -12.90 0.57 -31.23
C ALA A 521 -11.66 1.14 -30.52
N GLY A 522 -11.67 1.28 -29.19
CA GLY A 522 -10.47 1.64 -28.40
C GLY A 522 -9.38 0.59 -28.47
N ILE A 523 -9.75 -0.68 -28.27
CA ILE A 523 -8.87 -1.84 -28.43
C ILE A 523 -8.36 -1.94 -29.89
N ALA A 524 -9.17 -1.61 -30.89
CA ALA A 524 -8.76 -1.56 -32.29
C ALA A 524 -7.73 -0.44 -32.53
N ARG A 525 -7.97 0.79 -32.04
CA ARG A 525 -6.98 1.89 -32.10
C ARG A 525 -5.65 1.52 -31.47
N LEU A 526 -5.66 0.82 -30.33
CA LEU A 526 -4.43 0.34 -29.69
C LEU A 526 -3.74 -0.78 -30.49
N ARG A 527 -4.50 -1.67 -31.14
CA ARG A 527 -3.97 -2.71 -32.07
C ARG A 527 -3.39 -2.11 -33.36
N GLU A 528 -4.06 -1.15 -33.97
CA GLU A 528 -3.62 -0.45 -35.20
C GLU A 528 -2.29 0.28 -34.99
N ARG A 529 -2.05 0.75 -33.76
CA ARG A 529 -0.76 1.33 -33.33
C ARG A 529 0.32 0.29 -32.98
N GLY A 530 0.03 -1.00 -33.10
CA GLY A 530 0.94 -2.10 -32.76
C GLY A 530 1.05 -2.42 -31.26
N LEU A 531 0.21 -1.81 -30.41
CA LEU A 531 0.40 -1.79 -28.95
C LEU A 531 -0.38 -2.88 -28.20
N LEU A 532 -1.25 -3.61 -28.90
CA LEU A 532 -1.92 -4.83 -28.44
C LEU A 532 -1.69 -5.93 -29.48
N ALA A 533 -1.57 -7.18 -29.04
CA ALA A 533 -1.42 -8.29 -29.98
C ALA A 533 -2.59 -8.36 -30.98
N PRO A 534 -2.34 -8.67 -32.27
CA PRO A 534 -3.40 -8.94 -33.22
C PRO A 534 -4.26 -10.10 -32.71
N VAL A 535 -5.54 -10.10 -33.05
CA VAL A 535 -6.40 -11.26 -32.76
C VAL A 535 -5.81 -12.44 -33.52
N ALA A 536 -5.36 -13.47 -32.80
CA ALA A 536 -5.03 -14.74 -33.43
C ALA A 536 -6.29 -15.21 -34.16
N ALA A 537 -6.23 -15.26 -35.49
CA ALA A 537 -7.37 -15.69 -36.29
C ALA A 537 -7.78 -17.10 -35.81
N GLU A 538 -9.03 -17.25 -35.38
CA GLU A 538 -9.57 -18.56 -35.07
C GLU A 538 -9.38 -19.46 -36.30
N PRO A 539 -8.86 -20.68 -36.14
CA PRO A 539 -8.78 -21.61 -37.26
C PRO A 539 -10.21 -21.85 -37.74
N LYS A 540 -10.51 -21.42 -38.98
CA LYS A 540 -11.80 -21.65 -39.61
C LYS A 540 -12.06 -23.17 -39.63
N ALA A 541 -13.13 -23.57 -38.95
CA ALA A 541 -13.73 -24.90 -39.08
C ALA A 541 -14.57 -24.98 -40.37
#